data_AF-A0A4Y2HUM5-F1
#
_entry.id   AF-A0A4Y2HUM5-F1
#
_cell.length_a   1.000
_cell.length_b   1.000
_cell.length_c   1.000
_cell.angle_alpha   90.00
_cell.angle_beta   90.00
_cell.angle_gamma   90.00
#
_symmetry.space_group_name_H-M   'P 1'
#
loop_
_entity.id
_entity.type
_entity.pdbx_description
1 polymer ?
#
loop_
_entity_poly.entity_id
_entity_poly.type
_entity_poly.pdbx_seq_one_letter_code
_entity_poly.pdbx_strand_id
1 'polypeptide(L)'
;MAKIPEAEDIRWKELKYGVNQKKYYDKHHSVQDFEELEPGQVVWVIDQRSYGRIKEKHTAPQSYLVQTSRSIIRPNRFHLRLGICSR
;
A
#
# COMPACT_ATOMS: atom_id res chain seq x y z
N MET A 1 -9.54 22.65 44.19
CA MET A 1 -8.78 23.41 43.18
C MET A 1 -8.25 22.44 42.15
N ALA A 2 -8.52 22.65 40.86
CA ALA A 2 -7.93 21.83 39.80
C ALA A 2 -6.42 22.08 39.76
N LYS A 3 -5.62 21.01 39.81
CA LYS A 3 -4.16 21.12 39.61
C LYS A 3 -3.91 21.45 38.14
N ILE A 4 -3.23 22.55 37.87
CA ILE A 4 -2.80 22.92 36.52
C ILE A 4 -1.76 21.86 36.12
N PRO A 5 -1.95 21.16 34.99
CA PRO A 5 -0.97 20.18 34.53
C PRO A 5 0.35 20.88 34.19
N GLU A 6 1.45 20.21 34.52
CA GLU A 6 2.79 20.72 34.30
C GLU A 6 3.07 20.77 32.78
N ALA A 7 3.88 21.73 32.32
CA ALA A 7 4.05 21.97 30.88
C ALA A 7 4.65 20.76 30.16
N GLU A 8 5.48 19.97 30.84
CA GLU A 8 6.02 18.72 30.32
C GLU A 8 4.93 17.67 30.12
N ASP A 9 3.98 17.52 31.04
CA ASP A 9 2.86 16.58 30.93
C ASP A 9 2.02 16.84 29.67
N ILE A 10 1.76 18.12 29.38
CA ILE A 10 1.01 18.53 28.19
C ILE A 10 1.80 18.16 26.93
N ARG A 11 3.11 18.47 26.88
CA ARG A 11 3.98 18.11 25.74
C ARG A 11 4.01 16.61 25.48
N TRP A 12 4.15 15.80 26.53
CA TRP A 12 4.13 14.34 26.41
C TRP A 12 2.81 13.81 25.86
N LYS A 13 1.69 14.40 26.29
CA LYS A 13 0.36 14.03 25.83
C LYS A 13 0.16 14.36 24.35
N GLU A 14 0.51 15.57 23.93
CA GLU A 14 0.42 16.02 22.53
C GLU A 14 1.29 15.15 21.61
N LEU A 15 2.52 14.84 22.02
CA LEU A 15 3.42 13.95 21.26
C LEU A 15 2.80 12.56 21.08
N LYS A 16 2.25 11.99 22.16
CA LYS A 16 1.57 10.69 22.13
C LYS A 16 0.32 10.71 21.25
N TYR A 17 -0.46 11.78 21.31
CA TYR A 17 -1.64 11.97 20.45
C TYR A 17 -1.24 12.05 18.97
N GLY A 18 -0.22 12.83 18.60
CA GLY A 18 0.24 12.94 17.22
C GLY A 18 0.74 11.62 16.63
N VAL A 19 1.54 10.85 17.39
CA VAL A 19 2.01 9.52 16.95
C VAL A 19 0.84 8.56 16.77
N ASN A 20 -0.11 8.58 17.71
CA ASN A 20 -1.29 7.74 17.64
C ASN A 20 -2.20 8.11 16.46
N GLN A 21 -2.35 9.40 16.14
CA GLN A 21 -3.13 9.85 14.98
C GLN A 21 -2.62 9.23 13.68
N LYS A 22 -1.30 9.31 13.43
CA LYS A 22 -0.69 8.67 12.25
C LYS A 22 -0.96 7.16 12.25
N LYS A 23 -0.71 6.48 13.37
CA LYS A 23 -0.93 5.04 13.50
C LYS A 23 -2.39 4.64 13.24
N TYR A 24 -3.36 5.39 13.76
CA TYR A 24 -4.77 5.13 13.54
C TYR A 24 -5.19 5.43 12.11
N TYR A 25 -4.66 6.49 11.50
CA TYR A 25 -4.89 6.82 10.11
C TYR A 25 -4.39 5.70 9.18
N ASP A 26 -3.13 5.28 9.36
CA ASP A 26 -2.50 4.23 8.56
C ASP A 26 -3.25 2.89 8.72
N LYS A 27 -3.66 2.56 9.95
CA LYS A 27 -4.47 1.37 10.23
C LYS A 27 -5.86 1.43 9.59
N HIS A 28 -6.52 2.58 9.66
CA HIS A 28 -7.88 2.74 9.11
C HIS A 28 -7.88 2.68 7.58
N HIS A 29 -6.89 3.29 6.94
CA HIS A 29 -6.77 3.32 5.48
C HIS A 29 -5.97 2.13 4.92
N SER A 30 -5.49 1.23 5.79
CA SER A 30 -4.65 0.09 5.41
C SER A 30 -3.49 0.51 4.51
N VAL A 31 -2.84 1.63 4.85
CA VAL A 31 -1.68 2.14 4.11
C VAL A 31 -0.58 1.08 4.24
N GLN A 32 -0.23 0.49 3.10
CA GLN A 32 0.76 -0.57 3.03
C GLN A 32 1.84 -0.15 2.05
N ASP A 33 3.10 -0.29 2.48
CA ASP A 33 4.23 -0.15 1.58
C ASP A 33 4.28 -1.41 0.69
N PHE A 34 3.93 -1.22 -0.59
CA PHE A 34 4.01 -2.30 -1.58
C PHE A 34 5.39 -2.32 -2.20
N GLU A 35 5.98 -3.51 -2.28
CA GLU A 35 7.23 -3.72 -3.02
C GLU A 35 7.06 -3.26 -4.48
N GLU A 36 8.08 -2.68 -5.07
CA GLU A 36 8.06 -2.28 -6.47
C GLU A 36 8.10 -3.52 -7.37
N LEU A 37 7.39 -3.48 -8.50
CA LEU A 37 7.39 -4.58 -9.44
C LEU A 37 8.16 -4.22 -10.70
N GLU A 38 8.96 -5.17 -11.15
CA GLU A 38 9.76 -5.04 -12.34
C GLU A 38 8.98 -5.51 -13.59
N PRO A 39 9.18 -4.86 -14.75
CA PRO A 39 8.74 -5.38 -16.03
C PRO A 39 9.17 -6.85 -16.23
N GLY A 40 8.27 -7.67 -16.75
CA GLY A 40 8.48 -9.10 -17.01
C GLY A 40 8.08 -10.04 -15.87
N GLN A 41 7.85 -9.53 -14.65
CA GLN A 41 7.39 -10.36 -13.54
C GLN A 41 5.98 -10.91 -13.77
N VAL A 42 5.76 -12.16 -13.36
CA VAL A 42 4.45 -12.81 -13.38
C VAL A 42 3.71 -12.45 -12.11
N VAL A 43 2.50 -11.93 -12.27
CA VAL A 43 1.64 -11.49 -11.17
C VAL A 43 0.28 -12.13 -11.28
N TRP A 44 -0.30 -12.42 -10.12
CA TRP A 44 -1.69 -12.80 -10.00
C TRP A 44 -2.53 -11.53 -9.83
N VAL A 45 -3.43 -11.28 -10.79
CA VAL A 45 -4.37 -10.17 -10.78
C VAL A 45 -5.63 -10.61 -10.03
N ILE A 46 -5.88 -10.04 -8.85
CA ILE A 46 -7.00 -10.45 -7.99
C ILE A 46 -8.35 -10.22 -8.68
N ASP A 47 -8.55 -9.05 -9.27
CA ASP A 47 -9.83 -8.67 -9.89
C ASP A 47 -10.23 -9.61 -11.04
N GLN A 48 -9.25 -10.00 -11.87
CA GLN A 48 -9.49 -10.89 -13.02
C GLN A 48 -9.30 -12.37 -12.68
N ARG A 49 -8.85 -12.70 -11.46
CA ARG A 49 -8.49 -14.05 -11.03
C ARG A 49 -7.66 -14.79 -12.09
N SER A 50 -6.66 -14.11 -12.62
CA SER A 50 -5.80 -14.64 -13.68
C SER A 50 -4.36 -14.18 -13.52
N TYR A 51 -3.45 -14.95 -14.11
CA TYR A 51 -2.05 -14.58 -14.21
C TYR A 51 -1.85 -13.60 -15.37
N GLY A 52 -1.01 -12.61 -15.13
CA GLY A 52 -0.52 -11.69 -16.15
C GLY A 52 0.97 -11.41 -15.97
N ARG A 53 1.58 -10.82 -16.98
CA ARG A 53 2.96 -10.32 -16.91
C ARG A 53 2.96 -8.80 -16.88
N ILE A 54 3.82 -8.23 -16.05
CA ILE A 54 3.98 -6.78 -16.02
C ILE A 54 4.71 -6.34 -17.28
N LYS A 55 4.12 -5.39 -18.00
CA LYS A 55 4.73 -4.80 -19.17
C LYS A 55 5.58 -3.60 -18.79
N GLU A 56 5.00 -2.69 -18.01
CA GLU A 56 5.65 -1.45 -17.58
C GLU A 56 4.93 -0.83 -16.38
N LYS A 57 5.64 0.03 -15.66
CA LYS A 57 5.06 0.90 -14.64
C LYS A 57 4.35 2.07 -15.33
N HIS A 58 3.13 2.38 -14.88
CA HIS A 58 2.38 3.51 -15.43
C HIS A 58 2.87 4.82 -14.81
N THR A 59 2.64 5.94 -15.49
CA THR A 59 2.93 7.30 -14.99
C THR A 59 2.17 7.65 -13.70
N ALA A 60 1.11 6.89 -13.39
CA ALA A 60 0.29 7.11 -12.21
C ALA A 60 0.86 6.29 -11.06
N PRO A 61 0.88 6.83 -9.83
CA PRO A 61 1.43 6.12 -8.68
C PRO A 61 0.70 4.79 -8.48
N GLN A 62 1.47 3.76 -8.09
CA GLN A 62 0.98 2.40 -7.82
C GLN A 62 0.25 1.71 -8.97
N SER A 63 0.23 2.28 -10.17
CA SER A 63 -0.45 1.70 -11.34
C SER A 63 0.54 0.99 -12.24
N TYR A 64 0.19 -0.21 -12.70
CA TYR A 64 1.00 -1.01 -13.62
C TYR A 64 0.21 -1.33 -14.88
N LEU A 65 0.91 -1.54 -15.99
CA LEU A 65 0.33 -2.16 -17.17
C LEU A 65 0.66 -3.64 -17.15
N VAL A 66 -0.39 -4.46 -17.10
CA VAL A 66 -0.27 -5.91 -17.03
C VAL A 66 -0.85 -6.51 -18.30
N GLN A 67 -0.05 -7.33 -18.97
CA GLN A 67 -0.46 -8.14 -20.10
C GLN A 67 -1.02 -9.47 -19.60
N THR A 68 -2.33 -9.63 -19.72
CA THR A 68 -3.05 -10.87 -19.50
C THR A 68 -3.26 -11.58 -20.85
N SER A 69 -3.66 -12.86 -20.84
CA SER A 69 -3.99 -13.61 -22.06
C SER A 69 -5.11 -12.99 -22.90
N ARG A 70 -5.96 -12.16 -22.30
CA ARG A 70 -7.11 -11.54 -22.96
C ARG A 70 -6.83 -10.12 -23.44
N SER A 71 -6.10 -9.32 -22.68
CA SER A 71 -5.87 -7.90 -22.94
C SER A 71 -4.76 -7.32 -22.07
N ILE A 72 -4.38 -6.08 -22.37
CA ILE A 72 -3.55 -5.26 -21.49
C ILE A 72 -4.48 -4.46 -20.59
N ILE A 73 -4.26 -4.54 -19.28
CA ILE A 73 -5.06 -3.89 -18.25
C ILE A 73 -4.20 -2.99 -17.38
N ARG A 74 -4.84 -2.01 -16.72
CA ARG A 74 -4.20 -1.09 -15.78
C ARG A 74 -4.66 -1.31 -14.33
N PRO A 75 -4.20 -2.38 -13.66
CA PRO A 75 -4.49 -2.60 -12.24
C PRO A 75 -3.65 -1.69 -11.33
N ASN A 76 -4.19 -1.43 -10.15
CA ASN A 76 -3.42 -0.91 -9.02
C ASN A 76 -2.58 -2.05 -8.41
N ARG A 77 -1.37 -1.74 -7.95
CA ARG A 77 -0.46 -2.61 -7.18
C ARG A 77 -1.17 -3.35 -6.05
N PHE A 78 -2.13 -2.70 -5.40
CA PHE A 78 -2.95 -3.32 -4.35
C PHE A 78 -3.65 -4.61 -4.81
N HIS A 79 -4.04 -4.70 -6.08
CA HIS A 79 -4.69 -5.87 -6.69
C HIS A 79 -3.71 -6.87 -7.31
N LEU A 80 -2.40 -6.63 -7.21
CA LEU A 80 -1.35 -7.48 -7.79
C LEU A 80 -0.63 -8.23 -6.68
N ARG A 81 -0.72 -9.56 -6.71
CA ARG A 81 0.12 -10.43 -5.88
C ARG A 81 1.26 -10.96 -6.73
N LEU A 82 2.46 -11.04 -6.17
CA LEU A 82 3.55 -11.75 -6.84
C LEU A 82 3.06 -13.18 -7.09
N GLY A 83 3.06 -13.61 -8.36
CA GLY A 83 2.87 -15.01 -8.66
C GLY A 83 4.10 -15.72 -8.15
N ILE A 84 4.01 -16.35 -6.98
CA ILE A 84 5.05 -17.27 -6.54
C ILE A 84 5.00 -18.39 -7.57
N CYS A 85 5.90 -18.36 -8.55
CA CYS A 85 6.20 -19.53 -9.33
C CYS A 85 6.79 -20.50 -8.32
N SER A 86 5.96 -21.36 -7.73
CA SER A 86 6.41 -22.53 -7.01
C SER A 86 7.32 -23.28 -7.98
N ARG A 87 8.63 -23.12 -7.75
CA ARG A 87 9.66 -23.96 -8.35
C ARG A 87 9.52 -25.38 -7.82
#